data_AF-A0A962RTM9-F1
#
_entry.id   AF-A0A962RTM9-F1
#
_cell.length_a   1.000
_cell.length_b   1.000
_cell.length_c   1.000
_cell.angle_alpha   90.00
_cell.angle_beta   90.00
_cell.angle_gamma   90.00
#
_symmetry.space_group_name_H-M   'P 1'
#
loop_
_entity.id
_entity.type
_entity.pdbx_description
1 polymer ?
#
loop_
_entity_poly.entity_id
_entity_poly.type
_entity_poly.pdbx_seq_one_letter_code
_entity_poly.pdbx_strand_id
1 'polypeptide(L)'
;MSGTHALIEQVRDAFTSVEYPGDDALTDSFGEEAEALVREFSRQRDWRVLDPAFLDQAPEGWGTALSFFSAAALRFYLPAYLVADLAGALNGSNPAVRLCAFLAGGYAHKKLARIYGGGTLGEHARREFAAFTPAQVSAIVAYLWWKLDQAGYDPTIEQALENYWLEREAACADGGPHAD
;
A
#
# COMPACT_ATOMS: atom_id res chain seq x y z
N MET A 1 -12.18 -21.08 5.25
CA MET A 1 -12.07 -20.87 3.79
C MET A 1 -12.96 -19.73 3.25
N SER A 2 -14.06 -19.34 3.91
CA SER A 2 -14.92 -18.24 3.41
C SER A 2 -14.38 -16.81 3.66
N GLY A 3 -13.55 -16.60 4.70
CA GLY A 3 -13.10 -15.26 5.11
C GLY A 3 -12.12 -14.59 4.15
N THR A 4 -11.07 -15.31 3.73
CA THR A 4 -10.06 -14.79 2.80
C THR A 4 -10.65 -14.42 1.44
N HIS A 5 -11.59 -15.22 0.91
CA HIS A 5 -12.24 -14.91 -0.36
C HIS A 5 -13.10 -13.64 -0.27
N ALA A 6 -13.87 -13.48 0.81
CA ALA A 6 -14.63 -12.26 1.05
C ALA A 6 -13.72 -11.02 1.16
N LEU A 7 -12.56 -11.16 1.81
CA LEU A 7 -11.59 -10.08 1.93
C LEU A 7 -10.93 -9.73 0.58
N ILE A 8 -10.63 -10.72 -0.27
CA ILE A 8 -10.14 -10.48 -1.64
C ILE A 8 -11.16 -9.65 -2.43
N GLU A 9 -12.44 -10.00 -2.36
CA GLU A 9 -13.50 -9.25 -3.05
C GLU A 9 -13.67 -7.85 -2.46
N GLN A 10 -13.58 -7.68 -1.13
CA GLN A 10 -13.58 -6.36 -0.49
C GLN A 10 -12.42 -5.48 -1.00
N VAL A 11 -11.21 -6.03 -1.11
CA VAL A 11 -10.06 -5.31 -1.69
C VAL A 11 -10.34 -4.95 -3.13
N ARG A 12 -10.88 -5.86 -3.94
CA ARG A 12 -11.18 -5.58 -5.34
C ARG A 12 -12.21 -4.46 -5.50
N ASP A 13 -13.29 -4.52 -4.74
CA ASP A 13 -14.36 -3.52 -4.79
C ASP A 13 -13.87 -2.14 -4.34
N ALA A 14 -13.09 -2.07 -3.26
CA ALA A 14 -12.57 -0.81 -2.72
C ALA A 14 -11.62 -0.07 -3.70
N PHE A 15 -10.97 -0.80 -4.59
CA PHE A 15 -9.98 -0.25 -5.54
C PHE A 15 -10.45 -0.28 -7.01
N THR A 16 -11.67 -0.73 -7.29
CA THR A 16 -12.18 -0.93 -8.66
C THR A 16 -12.18 0.35 -9.51
N SER A 17 -12.40 1.51 -8.88
CA SER A 17 -12.47 2.81 -9.54
C SER A 17 -11.14 3.56 -9.60
N VAL A 18 -10.05 2.97 -9.13
CA VAL A 18 -8.73 3.62 -9.17
C VAL A 18 -8.19 3.57 -10.60
N GLU A 19 -8.04 4.74 -11.20
CA GLU A 19 -7.48 4.89 -12.53
C GLU A 19 -5.95 4.81 -12.52
N TYR A 20 -5.40 4.35 -13.64
CA TYR A 20 -3.96 4.35 -13.86
C TYR A 20 -3.42 5.80 -13.78
N PRO A 21 -2.40 6.08 -12.94
CA PRO A 21 -2.01 7.46 -12.63
C PRO A 21 -1.25 8.17 -13.76
N GLY A 22 -0.86 7.45 -14.81
CA GLY A 22 0.02 7.94 -15.87
C GLY A 22 1.50 7.60 -15.61
N ASP A 23 2.27 7.47 -16.68
CA ASP A 23 3.65 6.98 -16.64
C ASP A 23 4.57 7.93 -15.81
N ASP A 24 4.33 9.24 -15.90
CA ASP A 24 5.08 10.28 -15.17
C ASP A 24 4.77 10.31 -13.67
N ALA A 25 3.70 9.64 -13.24
CA ALA A 25 3.26 9.59 -11.84
C ALA A 25 3.54 8.22 -11.20
N LEU A 26 4.41 7.39 -11.80
CA LEU A 26 4.72 6.06 -11.27
C LEU A 26 5.63 6.09 -10.03
N THR A 27 6.55 7.04 -9.96
CA THR A 27 7.54 7.14 -8.88
C THR A 27 7.95 8.59 -8.65
N ASP A 28 8.17 8.95 -7.38
CA ASP A 28 8.79 10.22 -6.99
C ASP A 28 10.30 10.06 -6.73
N SER A 29 10.85 8.87 -6.98
CA SER A 29 12.25 8.54 -6.84
C SER A 29 13.03 8.79 -8.13
N PHE A 30 14.35 8.77 -8.02
CA PHE A 30 15.27 8.92 -9.15
C PHE A 30 16.38 7.86 -9.06
N GLY A 31 16.99 7.52 -10.19
CA GLY A 31 18.02 6.48 -10.28
C GLY A 31 17.57 5.29 -11.13
N GLU A 32 18.45 4.30 -11.24
CA GLU A 32 18.24 3.13 -12.10
C GLU A 32 17.01 2.32 -11.69
N GLU A 33 16.75 2.22 -10.38
CA GLU A 33 15.58 1.58 -9.77
C GLU A 33 14.27 2.22 -10.23
N ALA A 34 14.23 3.56 -10.21
CA ALA A 34 13.08 4.34 -10.60
C ALA A 34 12.83 4.21 -12.11
N GLU A 35 13.88 4.26 -12.92
CA GLU A 35 13.79 4.07 -14.37
C GLU A 35 13.33 2.65 -14.75
N ALA A 36 13.81 1.64 -14.03
CA ALA A 36 13.39 0.26 -14.19
C ALA A 36 11.92 0.05 -13.84
N LEU A 37 11.48 0.63 -12.70
CA LEU A 37 10.07 0.64 -12.31
C LEU A 37 9.20 1.26 -13.41
N VAL A 38 9.57 2.44 -13.91
CA VAL A 38 8.79 3.12 -14.97
C VAL A 38 8.71 2.27 -16.24
N ARG A 39 9.83 1.68 -16.68
CA ARG A 39 9.89 0.85 -17.89
C ARG A 39 8.98 -0.38 -17.82
N GLU A 40 8.89 -1.02 -16.66
CA GLU A 40 8.08 -2.22 -16.46
C GLU A 40 6.62 -1.88 -16.17
N PHE A 41 6.36 -0.99 -15.21
CA PHE A 41 4.99 -0.69 -14.75
C PHE A 41 4.22 0.22 -15.72
N SER A 42 4.86 1.01 -16.59
CA SER A 42 4.13 1.79 -17.62
C SER A 42 3.29 0.94 -18.58
N ARG A 43 3.66 -0.33 -18.73
CA ARG A 43 2.97 -1.33 -19.56
C ARG A 43 1.81 -2.00 -18.81
N GLN A 44 1.75 -1.86 -17.49
CA GLN A 44 0.87 -2.59 -16.60
C GLN A 44 -0.34 -1.75 -16.17
N ARG A 45 -1.16 -1.35 -17.16
CA ARG A 45 -2.26 -0.39 -16.94
C ARG A 45 -3.54 -1.00 -16.36
N ASP A 46 -3.50 -2.27 -16.00
CA ASP A 46 -4.60 -2.96 -15.34
C ASP A 46 -4.05 -3.80 -14.18
N TRP A 47 -4.21 -3.30 -12.95
CA TRP A 47 -3.70 -3.97 -11.76
C TRP A 47 -4.39 -5.33 -11.51
N ARG A 48 -5.60 -5.55 -12.05
CA ARG A 48 -6.44 -6.74 -11.75
C ARG A 48 -5.90 -8.02 -12.37
N VAL A 49 -5.03 -7.89 -13.37
CA VAL A 49 -4.49 -9.01 -14.17
C VAL A 49 -2.98 -9.16 -14.01
N LEU A 50 -2.36 -8.50 -13.03
CA LEU A 50 -0.92 -8.61 -12.80
C LEU A 50 -0.57 -9.99 -12.25
N ASP A 51 0.49 -10.56 -12.82
CA ASP A 51 1.06 -11.82 -12.40
C ASP A 51 1.73 -11.66 -11.01
N PRO A 52 1.39 -12.47 -10.00
CA PRO A 52 2.09 -12.47 -8.72
C PRO A 52 3.62 -12.59 -8.83
N ALA A 53 4.12 -13.38 -9.80
CA ALA A 53 5.56 -13.51 -10.01
C ALA A 53 6.20 -12.19 -10.49
N PHE A 54 5.48 -11.41 -11.28
CA PHE A 54 5.91 -10.05 -11.66
C PHE A 54 5.95 -9.13 -10.44
N LEU A 55 4.90 -9.14 -9.61
CA LEU A 55 4.83 -8.31 -8.40
C LEU A 55 5.98 -8.58 -7.41
N ASP A 56 6.43 -9.84 -7.33
CA ASP A 56 7.52 -10.30 -6.46
C ASP A 56 8.93 -9.97 -6.94
N GLN A 57 9.09 -9.74 -8.24
CA GLN A 57 10.41 -9.57 -8.86
C GLN A 57 10.62 -8.16 -9.40
N ALA A 58 9.56 -7.43 -9.72
CA ALA A 58 9.66 -6.11 -10.31
C ALA A 58 10.06 -5.03 -9.29
N PRO A 59 11.00 -4.13 -9.63
CA PRO A 59 11.67 -4.02 -10.94
C PRO A 59 12.92 -4.91 -11.08
N GLU A 60 13.16 -5.46 -12.29
CA GLU A 60 14.40 -6.15 -12.70
C GLU A 60 14.96 -7.25 -11.77
N GLY A 61 14.10 -7.91 -11.00
CA GLY A 61 14.51 -8.94 -10.03
C GLY A 61 15.07 -8.37 -8.72
N TRP A 62 14.99 -7.06 -8.51
CA TRP A 62 15.46 -6.40 -7.27
C TRP A 62 14.48 -6.56 -6.09
N GLY A 63 13.37 -7.27 -6.31
CA GLY A 63 12.38 -7.59 -5.30
C GLY A 63 11.08 -6.83 -5.56
N THR A 64 10.69 -5.95 -4.63
CA THR A 64 9.38 -5.30 -4.66
C THR A 64 9.44 -3.80 -4.97
N ALA A 65 8.61 -3.37 -5.93
CA ALA A 65 8.43 -1.96 -6.31
C ALA A 65 7.72 -1.10 -5.24
N LEU A 66 7.12 -1.71 -4.22
CA LEU A 66 6.25 -1.05 -3.24
C LEU A 66 6.85 0.20 -2.56
N SER A 67 8.17 0.21 -2.35
CA SER A 67 8.87 1.33 -1.71
C SER A 67 9.22 2.48 -2.67
N PHE A 68 9.11 2.25 -3.98
CA PHE A 68 9.46 3.22 -5.01
C PHE A 68 8.25 3.88 -5.67
N PHE A 69 7.04 3.32 -5.48
CA PHE A 69 5.84 3.95 -5.98
C PHE A 69 5.61 5.34 -5.38
N SER A 70 5.18 6.28 -6.23
CA SER A 70 4.52 7.49 -5.75
C SER A 70 3.24 7.15 -4.98
N ALA A 71 2.64 8.13 -4.30
CA ALA A 71 1.35 7.93 -3.65
C ALA A 71 0.25 7.46 -4.63
N ALA A 72 0.23 8.01 -5.86
CA ALA A 72 -0.76 7.68 -6.88
C ALA A 72 -0.56 6.26 -7.43
N ALA A 73 0.69 5.88 -7.70
CA ALA A 73 1.04 4.55 -8.16
C ALA A 73 0.83 3.49 -7.09
N LEU A 74 1.17 3.79 -5.83
CA LEU A 74 0.90 2.90 -4.72
C LEU A 74 -0.60 2.64 -4.62
N ARG A 75 -1.43 3.69 -4.69
CA ARG A 75 -2.89 3.53 -4.65
C ARG A 75 -3.44 2.68 -5.79
N PHE A 76 -2.85 2.75 -6.98
CA PHE A 76 -3.25 1.95 -8.14
C PHE A 76 -2.78 0.49 -8.05
N TYR A 77 -1.52 0.23 -7.68
CA TYR A 77 -0.93 -1.12 -7.71
C TYR A 77 -1.08 -1.92 -6.42
N LEU A 78 -1.22 -1.26 -5.26
CA LEU A 78 -1.41 -1.92 -3.96
C LEU A 78 -2.46 -3.04 -3.97
N PRO A 79 -3.67 -2.89 -4.55
CA PRO A 79 -4.66 -3.97 -4.52
C PRO A 79 -4.17 -5.27 -5.18
N ALA A 80 -3.33 -5.21 -6.21
CA ALA A 80 -2.75 -6.40 -6.82
C ALA A 80 -1.85 -7.16 -5.83
N TYR A 81 -1.02 -6.41 -5.10
CA TYR A 81 -0.17 -6.96 -4.05
C TYR A 81 -0.98 -7.56 -2.90
N LEU A 82 -2.03 -6.88 -2.43
CA LEU A 82 -2.89 -7.38 -1.36
C LEU A 82 -3.62 -8.67 -1.78
N VAL A 83 -4.18 -8.72 -2.98
CA VAL A 83 -4.87 -9.90 -3.51
C VAL A 83 -3.90 -11.07 -3.68
N ALA A 84 -2.70 -10.84 -4.22
CA ALA A 84 -1.69 -11.87 -4.38
C ALA A 84 -1.23 -12.44 -3.03
N ASP A 85 -1.04 -11.59 -2.02
CA ASP A 85 -0.65 -12.02 -0.68
C ASP A 85 -1.76 -12.82 0.01
N LEU A 86 -3.01 -12.34 -0.07
CA LEU A 86 -4.19 -13.06 0.44
C LEU A 86 -4.36 -14.44 -0.22
N ALA A 87 -3.98 -14.57 -1.49
CA ALA A 87 -3.98 -15.83 -2.22
C ALA A 87 -2.78 -16.74 -1.90
N GLY A 88 -1.81 -16.28 -1.08
CA GLY A 88 -0.57 -17.00 -0.78
C GLY A 88 0.36 -17.12 -1.99
N ALA A 89 0.27 -16.19 -2.95
CA ALA A 89 0.99 -16.23 -4.22
C ALA A 89 2.29 -15.41 -4.22
N LEU A 90 2.58 -14.66 -3.15
CA LEU A 90 3.83 -13.92 -2.98
C LEU A 90 4.83 -14.74 -2.16
N ASN A 91 6.09 -14.71 -2.60
CA ASN A 91 7.22 -15.41 -2.01
C ASN A 91 8.18 -14.45 -1.29
N GLY A 92 8.27 -13.20 -1.75
CA GLY A 92 9.25 -12.23 -1.25
C GLY A 92 8.65 -10.87 -0.89
N SER A 93 7.66 -10.41 -1.64
CA SER A 93 6.97 -9.15 -1.35
C SER A 93 6.10 -9.27 -0.11
N ASN A 94 6.18 -8.27 0.78
CA ASN A 94 5.30 -8.16 1.94
C ASN A 94 4.65 -6.76 1.98
N PRO A 95 3.40 -6.63 1.51
CA PRO A 95 2.68 -5.35 1.49
C PRO A 95 2.46 -4.77 2.88
N ALA A 96 2.40 -5.60 3.93
CA ALA A 96 2.25 -5.12 5.30
C ALA A 96 3.47 -4.30 5.74
N VAL A 97 4.69 -4.66 5.30
CA VAL A 97 5.90 -3.88 5.58
C VAL A 97 5.76 -2.46 5.03
N ARG A 98 5.31 -2.31 3.77
CA ARG A 98 5.12 -0.99 3.15
C ARG A 98 4.06 -0.15 3.87
N LEU A 99 2.96 -0.79 4.29
CA LEU A 99 1.84 -0.14 4.96
C LEU A 99 2.13 0.23 6.43
N CYS A 100 3.12 -0.39 7.07
CA CYS A 100 3.32 -0.27 8.51
C CYS A 100 4.69 0.31 8.93
N ALA A 101 5.76 0.02 8.19
CA ALA A 101 7.13 0.27 8.68
C ALA A 101 7.41 1.74 9.04
N PHE A 102 6.88 2.70 8.28
CA PHE A 102 7.07 4.12 8.55
C PHE A 102 6.06 4.72 9.53
N LEU A 103 5.04 3.96 9.92
CA LEU A 103 4.07 4.35 10.95
C LEU A 103 4.39 3.77 12.32
N ALA A 104 5.32 2.81 12.40
CA ALA A 104 5.63 2.07 13.60
C ALA A 104 7.05 2.34 14.14
N GLY A 105 7.20 2.23 15.46
CA GLY A 105 8.48 2.32 16.17
C GLY A 105 9.29 3.58 15.88
N GLY A 106 10.62 3.45 16.00
CA GLY A 106 11.55 4.58 15.79
C GLY A 106 11.65 5.08 14.35
N TYR A 107 11.13 4.34 13.37
CA TYR A 107 11.16 4.75 11.95
C TYR A 107 10.28 5.96 11.70
N ALA A 108 9.11 6.05 12.35
CA ALA A 108 8.19 7.17 12.19
C ALA A 108 8.83 8.54 12.49
N HIS A 109 9.84 8.58 13.36
CA HIS A 109 10.57 9.79 13.75
C HIS A 109 11.88 10.01 12.98
N LYS A 110 12.30 9.08 12.13
CA LYS A 110 13.52 9.25 11.33
C LYS A 110 13.32 10.40 10.33
N LYS A 111 14.33 11.26 10.24
CA LYS A 111 14.31 12.42 9.35
C LYS A 111 14.41 11.96 7.89
N LEU A 112 13.54 12.48 7.06
CA LEU A 112 13.61 12.33 5.62
C LEU A 112 14.48 13.47 5.05
N ALA A 113 15.29 13.15 4.04
CA ALA A 113 16.13 14.15 3.40
C ALA A 113 15.27 15.22 2.70
N ARG A 114 15.76 16.47 2.68
CA ARG A 114 15.03 17.61 2.08
C ARG A 114 14.72 17.41 0.59
N ILE A 115 15.58 16.70 -0.14
CA ILE A 115 15.37 16.38 -1.55
C ILE A 115 14.11 15.53 -1.78
N TYR A 116 13.62 14.83 -0.75
CA TYR A 116 12.38 14.04 -0.76
C TYR A 116 11.24 14.75 0.01
N GLY A 117 11.31 16.08 0.15
CA GLY A 117 10.28 16.89 0.82
C GLY A 117 10.51 17.14 2.31
N GLY A 118 11.53 16.53 2.93
CA GLY A 118 11.86 16.74 4.34
C GLY A 118 10.79 16.21 5.32
N GLY A 119 10.91 16.60 6.59
CA GLY A 119 10.07 16.10 7.68
C GLY A 119 10.55 14.74 8.20
N THR A 120 9.63 13.89 8.65
CA THR A 120 9.91 12.51 9.05
C THR A 120 9.34 11.48 8.08
N LEU A 121 9.84 10.24 8.16
CA LEU A 121 9.27 9.11 7.40
C LEU A 121 7.79 8.88 7.73
N GLY A 122 7.39 9.07 9.00
CA GLY A 122 5.99 8.95 9.41
C GLY A 122 5.10 10.04 8.82
N GLU A 123 5.57 11.29 8.78
CA GLU A 123 4.84 12.36 8.09
C GLU A 123 4.71 12.10 6.60
N HIS A 124 5.77 11.58 5.97
CA HIS A 124 5.75 11.21 4.56
C HIS A 124 4.72 10.09 4.29
N ALA A 125 4.76 8.99 5.04
CA ALA A 125 3.78 7.90 4.90
C ALA A 125 2.34 8.37 5.10
N ARG A 126 2.08 9.22 6.10
CA ARG A 126 0.74 9.80 6.34
C ARG A 126 0.26 10.64 5.14
N ARG A 127 1.15 11.40 4.49
CA ARG A 127 0.81 12.17 3.28
C ARG A 127 0.46 11.26 2.11
N GLU A 128 1.24 10.21 1.89
CA GLU A 128 0.96 9.25 0.81
C GLU A 128 -0.38 8.54 1.04
N PHE A 129 -0.62 8.07 2.27
CA PHE A 129 -1.81 7.30 2.61
C PHE A 129 -3.07 8.17 2.74
N ALA A 130 -2.93 9.50 2.84
CA ALA A 130 -4.07 10.41 2.88
C ALA A 130 -4.98 10.31 1.64
N ALA A 131 -4.42 9.89 0.50
CA ALA A 131 -5.16 9.73 -0.76
C ALA A 131 -6.12 8.51 -0.78
N PHE A 132 -6.02 7.60 0.18
CA PHE A 132 -6.94 6.46 0.26
C PHE A 132 -8.34 6.92 0.68
N THR A 133 -9.35 6.39 -0.01
CA THR A 133 -10.76 6.60 0.31
C THR A 133 -11.17 5.81 1.55
N PRO A 134 -12.32 6.12 2.18
CA PRO A 134 -12.90 5.31 3.26
C PRO A 134 -12.93 3.79 2.98
N ALA A 135 -13.40 3.40 1.80
CA ALA A 135 -13.48 1.99 1.41
C ALA A 135 -12.09 1.33 1.31
N GLN A 136 -11.10 2.08 0.79
CA GLN A 136 -9.72 1.61 0.66
C GLN A 136 -9.05 1.45 2.01
N VAL A 137 -9.24 2.42 2.91
CA VAL A 137 -8.75 2.35 4.30
C VAL A 137 -9.33 1.14 5.01
N SER A 138 -10.64 0.90 4.90
CA SER A 138 -11.27 -0.24 5.56
C SER A 138 -10.77 -1.59 5.01
N ALA A 139 -10.56 -1.69 3.69
CA ALA A 139 -9.95 -2.89 3.10
C ALA A 139 -8.51 -3.11 3.58
N ILE A 140 -7.71 -2.03 3.72
CA ILE A 140 -6.35 -2.10 4.27
C ILE A 140 -6.37 -2.55 5.73
N VAL A 141 -7.24 -1.99 6.58
CA VAL A 141 -7.36 -2.39 7.99
C VAL A 141 -7.75 -3.85 8.12
N ALA A 142 -8.76 -4.30 7.35
CA ALA A 142 -9.18 -5.70 7.34
C ALA A 142 -8.04 -6.64 6.92
N TYR A 143 -7.23 -6.24 5.93
CA TYR A 143 -6.04 -6.96 5.52
C TYR A 143 -4.96 -7.04 6.61
N LEU A 144 -4.70 -5.94 7.32
CA LEU A 144 -3.70 -5.90 8.41
C LEU A 144 -4.13 -6.77 9.60
N TRP A 145 -5.42 -6.78 9.94
CA TRP A 145 -5.96 -7.72 10.94
C TRP A 145 -5.83 -9.18 10.50
N TRP A 146 -6.15 -9.47 9.23
CA TRP A 146 -5.92 -10.80 8.67
C TRP A 146 -4.45 -11.22 8.75
N LYS A 147 -3.50 -10.30 8.52
CA LYS A 147 -2.07 -10.60 8.68
C LYS A 147 -1.70 -10.99 10.11
N LEU A 148 -2.23 -10.30 11.11
CA LEU A 148 -2.03 -10.65 12.52
C LEU A 148 -2.65 -12.00 12.88
N ASP A 149 -3.82 -12.32 12.34
CA ASP A 149 -4.47 -13.63 12.55
C ASP A 149 -3.63 -14.79 11.96
N GLN A 150 -3.01 -14.57 10.80
CA GLN A 150 -2.24 -15.59 10.10
C GLN A 150 -0.82 -15.78 10.64
N ALA A 151 -0.11 -14.68 10.92
CA ALA A 151 1.31 -14.70 11.31
C ALA A 151 1.53 -14.65 12.83
N GLY A 152 0.49 -14.31 13.59
CA GLY A 152 0.57 -14.03 15.03
C GLY A 152 1.04 -12.61 15.32
N TYR A 153 1.62 -12.42 16.50
CA TYR A 153 2.06 -11.11 16.99
C TYR A 153 3.11 -10.46 16.08
N ASP A 154 2.77 -9.31 15.50
CA ASP A 154 3.71 -8.41 14.83
C ASP A 154 3.56 -6.99 15.41
N PRO A 155 4.52 -6.52 16.23
CA PRO A 155 4.44 -5.21 16.87
C PRO A 155 4.44 -4.06 15.87
N THR A 156 4.94 -4.28 14.65
CA THR A 156 4.96 -3.27 13.58
C THR A 156 3.54 -3.04 13.06
N ILE A 157 2.79 -4.12 12.84
CA ILE A 157 1.42 -4.03 12.35
C ILE A 157 0.50 -3.46 13.44
N GLU A 158 0.60 -3.94 14.67
CA GLU A 158 -0.20 -3.41 15.79
C GLU A 158 0.03 -1.91 16.00
N GLN A 159 1.29 -1.47 16.08
CA GLN A 159 1.59 -0.04 16.23
C GLN A 159 1.11 0.78 15.03
N ALA A 160 1.24 0.28 13.80
CA ALA A 160 0.76 1.02 12.63
C ALA A 160 -0.78 1.13 12.62
N LEU A 161 -1.48 0.08 13.06
CA LEU A 161 -2.93 0.09 13.25
C LEU A 161 -3.32 1.17 14.26
N GLU A 162 -2.70 1.18 15.44
CA GLU A 162 -2.98 2.14 16.51
C GLU A 162 -2.59 3.58 16.16
N ASN A 163 -1.42 3.78 15.55
CA ASN A 163 -0.86 5.11 15.30
C ASN A 163 -1.55 5.84 14.13
N TYR A 164 -2.27 5.14 13.27
CA TYR A 164 -2.81 5.73 12.04
C TYR A 164 -4.06 5.03 11.50
N TRP A 165 -4.00 3.73 11.22
CA TRP A 165 -5.04 3.11 10.39
C TRP A 165 -6.42 3.05 11.06
N LEU A 166 -6.47 2.73 12.36
CA LEU A 166 -7.74 2.66 13.12
C LEU A 166 -8.36 4.05 13.32
N GLU A 167 -7.54 5.05 13.63
CA GLU A 167 -7.99 6.46 13.70
C GLU A 167 -8.54 6.91 12.34
N ARG A 168 -7.83 6.57 11.26
CA ARG A 168 -8.24 6.93 9.89
C ARG A 168 -9.55 6.25 9.49
N GLU A 169 -9.73 4.97 9.84
CA GLU A 169 -10.97 4.23 9.58
C GLU A 169 -12.14 4.82 10.35
N ALA A 170 -11.97 5.11 11.65
CA ALA A 170 -13.00 5.74 12.48
C ALA A 170 -13.41 7.12 11.94
N ALA A 171 -12.44 7.98 11.59
CA ALA A 171 -12.71 9.30 11.02
C ALA A 171 -13.47 9.23 9.68
N CYS A 172 -13.34 8.13 8.92
CA CYS A 172 -14.11 7.92 7.70
C CYS A 172 -15.55 7.46 7.98
N ALA A 173 -15.78 6.73 9.06
CA ALA A 173 -17.11 6.28 9.46
C ALA A 173 -17.97 7.44 10.01
N ASP A 174 -17.34 8.37 10.74
CA ASP A 174 -18.01 9.55 11.31
C ASP A 174 -18.29 10.67 10.27
N GLY A 175 -17.68 10.59 9.07
CA GLY A 175 -17.84 11.54 7.97
C GLY A 175 -19.08 11.33 7.07
N GLY A 176 -20.06 10.54 7.49
CA GLY A 176 -21.38 10.44 6.85
C GLY A 176 -22.12 11.79 6.82
N PRO A 177 -23.03 12.03 5.86
CA PRO A 177 -23.22 13.32 5.20
C PRO A 177 -23.64 14.44 6.17
N HIS A 178 -22.72 15.37 6.43
CA HIS A 178 -23.08 16.78 6.58
C HIS A 178 -22.83 17.47 5.24
N ALA A 179 -23.83 17.38 4.37
CA ALA A 179 -24.02 18.31 3.28
C ALA A 179 -24.67 19.57 3.87
N ASP A 180 -24.02 20.71 3.68
CA ASP A 180 -24.64 22.03 3.49
C ASP A 180 -23.98 22.66 2.27
#